data_AF-A0A7C4GTV4-F1
#
_entry.id   AF-A0A7C4GTV4-F1
#
_cell.length_a   1.000
_cell.length_b   1.000
_cell.length_c   1.000
_cell.angle_alpha   90.00
_cell.angle_beta   90.00
_cell.angle_gamma   90.00
#
_symmetry.space_group_name_H-M   'P 1'
#
loop_
_entity.id
_entity.type
_entity.pdbx_description
1 polymer ?
#
loop_
_entity_poly.entity_id
_entity_poly.type
_entity_poly.pdbx_seq_one_letter_code
_entity_poly.pdbx_strand_id
1 'polypeptide(L)'
;MVQTKIEIRAAPTTDIYSRRFGKAIDRALPIKFETEAPELVLKDETGADLITKTAFTHVQIVDLSEGKHTIQFAPSSYKETGYFWKAEILVNDKSLGEQTDLCRETPYTATFEVVKPPPTLAETISSMIGTMTGLMMLMMVVSLMGGIMSAMKRK
;
A
#
# COMPACT_ATOMS: atom_id res chain seq x y z
N MET A 1 -3.89 4.20 -8.15
CA MET A 1 -3.14 3.39 -7.17
C MET A 1 -1.78 4.03 -6.97
N VAL A 2 -1.32 4.08 -5.72
CA VAL A 2 -0.03 4.63 -5.29
C VAL A 2 0.75 3.48 -4.65
N GLN A 3 1.96 3.23 -5.15
CA GLN A 3 2.86 2.27 -4.52
C GLN A 3 3.27 2.79 -3.15
N THR A 4 2.97 2.01 -2.13
CA THR A 4 3.20 2.37 -0.73
C THR A 4 4.10 1.31 -0.12
N LYS A 5 5.26 1.76 0.39
CA LYS A 5 6.17 0.91 1.15
C LYS A 5 5.65 0.78 2.58
N ILE A 6 5.42 -0.45 3.03
CA ILE A 6 5.11 -0.80 4.41
C ILE A 6 6.31 -1.57 4.96
N GLU A 7 6.88 -1.08 6.06
CA GLU A 7 7.95 -1.75 6.78
C GLU A 7 7.49 -2.02 8.22
N ILE A 8 7.64 -3.26 8.68
CA ILE A 8 7.30 -3.70 10.03
C ILE A 8 8.58 -4.17 10.68
N ARG A 9 8.95 -3.53 11.79
CA ARG A 9 10.06 -3.94 12.65
C ARG A 9 9.47 -4.51 13.91
N ALA A 10 9.72 -5.77 14.21
CA ALA A 10 9.13 -6.43 15.38
C ALA A 10 10.19 -7.20 16.16
N ALA A 11 10.02 -7.27 17.48
CA ALA A 11 10.90 -8.00 18.37
C ALA A 11 10.10 -8.61 19.54
N PRO A 12 10.48 -9.81 20.02
CA PRO A 12 9.87 -10.36 21.22
C PRO A 12 10.21 -9.46 22.41
N THR A 13 9.24 -9.26 23.30
CA THR A 13 9.44 -8.58 24.59
C THR A 13 9.56 -9.62 25.70
N THR A 14 8.59 -10.53 25.78
CA THR A 14 8.57 -11.63 26.76
C THR A 14 8.35 -13.00 26.10
N ASP A 15 7.99 -13.04 24.82
CA ASP A 15 7.72 -14.28 24.10
C ASP A 15 8.99 -15.08 23.82
N ILE A 16 8.95 -16.37 24.15
CA ILE A 16 10.06 -17.31 23.95
C ILE A 16 9.79 -18.33 22.82
N TYR A 17 8.59 -18.30 22.25
CA TYR A 17 8.15 -19.24 21.23
C TYR A 17 8.21 -18.64 19.84
N SER A 18 8.36 -19.50 18.83
CA SER A 18 8.22 -19.08 17.45
C SER A 18 6.77 -18.75 17.14
N ARG A 19 6.53 -17.59 16.52
CA ARG A 19 5.20 -17.12 16.16
C ARG A 19 5.06 -16.92 14.67
N ARG A 20 3.84 -17.10 14.18
CA ARG A 20 3.35 -16.49 12.94
C ARG A 20 2.92 -15.05 13.22
N PHE A 21 2.95 -14.22 12.18
CA PHE A 21 2.57 -12.82 12.25
C PHE A 21 1.53 -12.50 11.19
N GLY A 22 0.48 -11.78 11.58
CA GLY A 22 -0.59 -11.36 10.70
C GLY A 22 -0.51 -9.86 10.42
N LYS A 23 -0.90 -9.46 9.22
CA LYS A 23 -1.03 -8.04 8.84
C LYS A 23 -2.27 -7.84 7.98
N ALA A 24 -3.09 -6.84 8.31
CA ALA A 24 -4.25 -6.44 7.51
C ALA A 24 -4.21 -4.94 7.20
N ILE A 25 -4.66 -4.54 6.01
CA ILE A 25 -4.85 -3.13 5.61
C ILE A 25 -6.33 -2.94 5.27
N ASP A 26 -6.94 -1.88 5.80
CA ASP A 26 -8.36 -1.50 5.61
C ASP A 26 -9.40 -2.58 5.94
N ARG A 27 -8.98 -3.57 6.74
CA ARG A 27 -9.85 -4.59 7.31
C ARG A 27 -9.30 -5.04 8.66
N ALA A 28 -10.18 -5.60 9.48
CA ALA A 28 -9.78 -6.20 10.74
C ALA A 28 -8.91 -7.44 10.50
N LEU A 29 -7.89 -7.61 11.34
CA LEU A 29 -7.11 -8.84 11.44
C LEU A 29 -7.84 -9.80 12.40
N PRO A 30 -8.30 -10.98 11.94
CA PRO A 30 -8.96 -11.94 12.83
C PRO A 30 -8.02 -12.40 13.95
N ILE A 31 -8.57 -12.69 15.13
CA ILE A 31 -7.79 -13.19 16.28
C ILE A 31 -7.08 -14.51 15.95
N LYS A 32 -7.68 -15.35 15.10
CA LYS A 32 -7.08 -16.60 14.60
C LYS A 32 -6.73 -16.47 13.12
N PHE A 33 -6.07 -15.37 12.75
CA PHE A 33 -5.70 -15.09 11.36
C PHE A 33 -4.94 -16.24 10.70
N GLU A 34 -4.15 -17.03 11.46
CA GLU A 34 -3.40 -18.16 10.91
C GLU A 34 -4.29 -19.30 10.38
N THR A 35 -5.55 -19.37 10.82
CA THR A 35 -6.52 -20.37 10.36
C THR A 35 -7.69 -19.75 9.59
N GLU A 36 -8.17 -18.57 10.01
CA GLU A 36 -9.36 -17.93 9.45
C GLU A 36 -9.06 -17.04 8.24
N ALA A 37 -7.82 -16.55 8.13
CA ALA A 37 -7.38 -15.69 7.04
C ALA A 37 -5.89 -15.95 6.72
N PRO A 38 -5.51 -17.16 6.29
CA PRO A 38 -4.11 -17.56 6.09
C PRO A 38 -3.38 -16.70 5.03
N GLU A 39 -4.12 -16.01 4.16
CA GLU A 39 -3.57 -15.03 3.22
C GLU A 39 -3.06 -13.75 3.89
N LEU A 40 -3.43 -13.49 5.15
CA LEU A 40 -2.95 -12.36 5.96
C LEU A 40 -1.69 -12.67 6.75
N VAL A 41 -1.24 -13.93 6.75
CA VAL A 41 0.02 -14.32 7.39
C VAL A 41 1.16 -13.75 6.58
N LEU A 42 2.07 -13.03 7.25
CA LEU A 42 3.28 -12.51 6.64
C LEU A 42 4.10 -13.67 6.06
N LYS A 43 4.65 -13.45 4.87
CA LYS A 43 5.51 -14.41 4.20
C LYS A 43 6.96 -13.95 4.24
N ASP A 44 7.88 -14.91 4.27
CA ASP A 44 9.29 -14.66 4.06
C ASP A 44 9.62 -14.50 2.56
N GLU A 45 10.90 -14.32 2.24
CA GLU A 45 11.41 -14.15 0.88
C GLU A 45 11.18 -15.37 -0.03
N THR A 46 10.92 -16.55 0.55
CA THR A 46 10.60 -17.78 -0.19
C THR A 46 9.11 -17.93 -0.46
N GLY A 47 8.28 -17.05 0.13
CA GLY A 47 6.83 -17.15 0.09
C GLY A 47 6.23 -18.08 1.15
N ALA A 48 7.05 -18.64 2.05
CA ALA A 48 6.59 -19.44 3.19
C ALA A 48 6.11 -18.54 4.34
N ASP A 49 5.35 -19.09 5.29
CA ASP A 49 4.95 -18.35 6.50
C ASP A 49 6.19 -17.85 7.24
N LEU A 50 6.24 -16.55 7.54
CA LEU A 50 7.24 -15.99 8.43
C LEU A 50 6.98 -16.50 9.86
N ILE A 51 7.84 -17.43 10.29
CA ILE A 51 7.78 -18.03 11.62
C ILE A 51 9.11 -17.80 12.33
N THR A 52 9.11 -16.97 13.38
CA THR A 52 10.33 -16.67 14.14
C THR A 52 10.05 -16.39 15.61
N LYS A 53 11.09 -16.55 16.43
CA LYS A 53 11.14 -16.19 17.86
C LYS A 53 12.12 -15.04 18.14
N THR A 54 12.71 -14.44 17.10
CA THR A 54 13.68 -13.35 17.21
C THR A 54 13.17 -12.12 16.50
N ALA A 55 13.84 -10.99 16.71
CA ALA A 55 13.52 -9.77 15.99
C ALA A 55 13.65 -9.94 14.47
N PHE A 56 12.83 -9.19 13.72
CA PHE A 56 12.85 -9.17 12.26
C PHE A 56 12.39 -7.82 11.71
N THR A 57 12.72 -7.60 10.44
CA THR A 57 12.16 -6.53 9.62
C THR A 57 11.47 -7.16 8.42
N HIS A 58 10.22 -6.79 8.17
CA HIS A 58 9.46 -7.21 7.00
C HIS A 58 9.12 -5.98 6.15
N VAL A 59 9.45 -6.02 4.87
CA VAL A 59 9.18 -4.93 3.92
C VAL A 59 8.28 -5.43 2.81
N GLN A 60 7.22 -4.69 2.52
CA GLN A 60 6.30 -4.97 1.42
C GLN A 60 5.94 -3.69 0.68
N ILE A 61 5.89 -3.76 -0.65
CA ILE A 61 5.27 -2.72 -1.48
C ILE A 61 3.84 -3.16 -1.79
N VAL A 62 2.88 -2.27 -1.54
CA VAL A 62 1.45 -2.49 -1.81
C VAL A 62 0.88 -1.35 -2.65
N ASP A 63 -0.03 -1.66 -3.55
CA ASP A 63 -0.80 -0.66 -4.27
C ASP A 63 -2.01 -0.25 -3.44
N LEU A 64 -2.09 1.03 -3.05
CA LEU A 64 -3.23 1.59 -2.32
C LEU A 64 -3.89 2.73 -3.09
N SER A 65 -5.17 2.99 -2.83
CA SER A 65 -5.80 4.23 -3.29
C SER A 65 -5.22 5.44 -2.57
N GLU A 66 -5.49 6.64 -3.08
CA GLU A 66 -5.23 7.85 -2.30
C GLU A 66 -6.23 7.95 -1.14
N GLY A 67 -5.81 8.55 -0.02
CA GLY A 67 -6.67 8.82 1.13
C GLY A 67 -6.21 8.14 2.42
N LYS A 68 -7.15 8.01 3.36
CA LYS A 68 -6.91 7.51 4.71
C LYS A 68 -7.03 5.98 4.74
N HIS A 69 -6.02 5.33 5.30
CA HIS A 69 -5.92 3.89 5.42
C HIS A 69 -5.67 3.46 6.87
N THR A 70 -6.03 2.22 7.18
CA THR A 70 -5.75 1.60 8.49
C THR A 70 -4.89 0.37 8.31
N ILE A 71 -4.02 0.10 9.27
CA ILE A 71 -3.21 -1.10 9.31
C ILE A 71 -3.31 -1.76 10.68
N GLN A 72 -3.42 -3.09 10.66
CA GLN A 72 -3.31 -3.93 11.83
C GLN A 72 -2.16 -4.92 11.68
N PHE A 73 -1.44 -5.16 12.78
CA PHE A 73 -0.38 -6.17 12.87
C PHE A 73 -0.44 -6.88 14.22
N ALA A 74 -0.29 -8.20 14.23
CA ALA A 74 -0.20 -8.96 15.48
C ALA A 74 0.65 -10.22 15.34
N PRO A 75 1.39 -10.61 16.40
CA PRO A 75 1.89 -11.97 16.52
C PRO A 75 0.75 -12.92 16.93
N SER A 76 0.92 -14.21 16.66
CA SER A 76 0.01 -15.29 17.06
C SER A 76 0.15 -15.70 18.55
N SER A 77 0.77 -14.88 19.40
CA SER A 77 0.82 -15.13 20.85
C SER A 77 -0.52 -14.82 21.51
N TYR A 78 -0.73 -15.29 22.74
CA TYR A 78 -1.97 -15.12 23.51
C TYR A 78 -1.74 -14.22 24.71
N LYS A 79 -2.66 -13.28 24.97
CA LYS A 79 -2.58 -12.38 26.12
C LYS A 79 -2.45 -13.11 27.46
N GLU A 80 -3.20 -14.19 27.66
CA GLU A 80 -3.26 -14.94 28.92
C GLU A 80 -1.93 -15.59 29.29
N THR A 81 -1.09 -15.84 28.29
CA THR A 81 0.24 -16.45 28.49
C THR A 81 1.31 -15.45 28.87
N GLY A 82 1.03 -14.14 28.77
CA GLY A 82 2.01 -13.09 29.05
C GLY A 82 3.17 -13.03 28.04
N TYR A 83 3.00 -13.63 26.86
CA TYR A 83 3.99 -13.67 25.80
C TYR A 83 3.71 -12.57 24.76
N PHE A 84 4.52 -11.53 24.81
CA PHE A 84 4.30 -10.31 24.05
C PHE A 84 5.44 -9.98 23.12
N TRP A 85 5.09 -9.22 22.11
CA TRP A 85 6.00 -8.58 21.18
C TRP A 85 5.85 -7.06 21.24
N LYS A 86 6.84 -6.38 20.68
CA LYS A 86 6.73 -4.97 20.30
C LYS A 86 6.91 -4.83 18.79
N ALA A 87 6.34 -3.78 18.22
CA ALA A 87 6.52 -3.46 16.82
C ALA A 87 6.46 -1.95 16.53
N GLU A 88 7.18 -1.56 15.49
CA GLU A 88 7.08 -0.26 14.82
C GLU A 88 6.68 -0.50 13.37
N ILE A 89 5.72 0.28 12.88
CA ILE A 89 5.32 0.29 11.47
C ILE A 89 5.76 1.60 10.85
N LEU A 90 6.43 1.52 9.70
CA LEU A 90 6.77 2.66 8.86
C LEU A 90 6.01 2.58 7.54
N VAL A 91 5.48 3.72 7.10
CA VAL A 91 4.84 3.89 5.79
C VAL A 91 5.64 4.91 5.00
N ASN A 92 6.19 4.50 3.85
CA ASN A 92 7.10 5.34 3.06
C ASN A 92 8.19 5.97 3.93
N ASP A 93 8.84 5.12 4.74
CA ASP A 93 9.92 5.47 5.69
C ASP A 93 9.51 6.41 6.84
N LYS A 94 8.23 6.75 6.96
CA LYS A 94 7.68 7.52 8.08
C LYS A 94 7.08 6.60 9.14
N SER A 95 7.60 6.69 10.36
CA SER A 95 7.08 5.94 11.51
C SER A 95 5.64 6.33 11.86
N LEU A 96 4.82 5.32 12.15
CA LEU A 96 3.50 5.45 12.74
C LEU A 96 3.53 5.31 14.27
N GLY A 97 4.72 5.14 14.86
CA GLY A 97 4.95 4.93 16.29
C GLY A 97 5.24 3.47 16.64
N GLU A 98 5.89 3.27 17.80
CA GLU A 98 6.12 1.95 18.39
C GLU A 98 4.94 1.58 19.31
N GLN A 99 4.55 0.30 19.32
CA GLN A 99 3.63 -0.26 20.32
C GLN A 99 4.25 -1.50 20.95
N THR A 100 3.99 -1.69 22.24
CA THR A 100 4.43 -2.84 23.06
C THR A 100 3.23 -3.70 23.43
N ASP A 101 3.49 -4.82 24.12
CA ASP A 101 2.46 -5.72 24.65
C ASP A 101 1.51 -6.26 23.56
N LEU A 102 2.07 -6.49 22.37
CA LEU A 102 1.36 -6.99 21.21
C LEU A 102 1.17 -8.51 21.32
N CYS A 103 -0.09 -8.93 21.15
CA CYS A 103 -0.52 -10.31 20.97
C CYS A 103 -1.71 -10.35 20.01
N ARG A 104 -2.27 -11.52 19.72
CA ARG A 104 -3.39 -11.64 18.77
C ARG A 104 -4.64 -10.88 19.25
N GLU A 105 -4.84 -10.73 20.56
CA GLU A 105 -5.95 -9.99 21.15
C GLU A 105 -5.67 -8.48 21.25
N THR A 106 -4.41 -8.07 21.19
CA THR A 106 -3.97 -6.66 21.24
C THR A 106 -3.12 -6.33 20.01
N PRO A 107 -3.73 -6.28 18.81
CA PRO A 107 -3.00 -5.95 17.60
C PRO A 107 -2.49 -4.51 17.63
N TYR A 108 -1.31 -4.30 17.06
CA TYR A 108 -0.87 -2.97 16.66
C TYR A 108 -1.92 -2.42 15.71
N THR A 109 -2.49 -1.26 16.01
CA THR A 109 -3.45 -0.57 15.12
C THR A 109 -3.01 0.86 14.90
N ALA A 110 -2.91 1.28 13.64
CA ALA A 110 -2.65 2.67 13.28
C ALA A 110 -3.40 3.09 12.02
N THR A 111 -3.43 4.40 11.81
CA THR A 111 -3.96 5.04 10.60
C THR A 111 -2.84 5.83 9.92
N PHE A 112 -2.82 5.82 8.60
CA PHE A 112 -1.93 6.63 7.78
C PHE A 112 -2.67 7.21 6.58
N GLU A 113 -2.03 8.16 5.89
CA GLU A 113 -2.57 8.80 4.70
C GLU A 113 -1.65 8.51 3.51
N VAL A 114 -2.25 8.08 2.41
CA VAL A 114 -1.58 7.86 1.12
C VAL A 114 -1.89 9.05 0.24
N VAL A 115 -0.85 9.79 -0.12
CA VAL A 115 -0.94 10.94 -1.02
C VAL A 115 -0.19 10.59 -2.29
N LYS A 116 -0.81 10.83 -3.45
CA LYS A 116 -0.12 10.65 -4.72
C LYS A 116 1.02 11.67 -4.80
N PRO A 117 2.25 11.22 -5.13
CA PRO A 117 3.33 12.16 -5.36
C PRO A 117 2.95 13.10 -6.51
N PRO A 118 3.37 14.38 -6.46
CA PRO A 118 3.12 15.29 -7.57
C PRO A 118 3.67 14.69 -8.87
N PRO A 119 2.99 14.90 -10.01
CA PRO A 119 3.47 14.40 -11.28
C PRO A 119 4.87 14.92 -11.54
N THR A 120 5.72 14.04 -12.05
CA THR A 120 7.06 14.41 -12.47
C THR A 120 7.00 15.43 -13.61
N LEU A 121 8.07 16.21 -13.79
CA LEU A 121 8.21 17.09 -14.95
C LEU A 121 8.04 16.33 -16.28
N ALA A 122 8.51 15.09 -16.36
CA ALA A 122 8.38 14.24 -17.54
C ALA A 122 6.91 13.90 -17.85
N GLU A 123 6.13 13.50 -16.84
CA GLU A 123 4.69 13.23 -17.00
C GLU A 123 3.91 14.50 -17.36
N THR A 124 4.32 15.63 -16.78
CA THR A 124 3.72 16.94 -17.07
C THR A 124 3.94 17.32 -18.53
N ILE A 125 5.17 17.24 -19.02
CA ILE A 125 5.53 17.56 -20.42
C ILE A 125 4.81 16.62 -21.40
N SER A 126 4.75 15.32 -21.10
CA SER A 126 4.08 14.33 -21.96
C SER A 126 2.58 14.62 -22.08
N SER A 127 1.92 15.02 -20.98
CA SER A 127 0.50 15.43 -21.01
C SER A 127 0.25 16.67 -21.87
N MET A 128 1.16 17.64 -21.84
CA MET A 128 1.06 18.85 -22.65
C MET A 128 1.23 18.55 -24.14
N ILE A 129 2.19 17.70 -24.52
CA ILE A 129 2.40 17.29 -25.92
C ILE A 129 1.18 16.51 -26.46
N GLY A 130 0.57 15.64 -25.64
CA GLY A 130 -0.65 14.91 -26.01
C GLY A 130 -1.85 15.85 -26.27
N THR A 131 -2.02 16.89 -25.46
CA THR A 131 -3.08 17.89 -25.69
C THR A 131 -2.82 18.76 -26.93
N MET A 132 -1.56 19.12 -27.20
CA MET A 132 -1.22 19.93 -28.38
C MET A 132 -1.35 19.15 -29.70
N THR A 133 -0.99 17.86 -29.71
CA THR A 133 -1.19 17.01 -30.91
C THR A 133 -2.68 16.78 -31.19
N GLY A 134 -3.51 16.59 -30.16
CA GLY A 134 -4.97 16.52 -30.31
C GLY A 134 -5.59 17.82 -30.85
N LEU A 135 -5.13 18.98 -30.38
CA LEU A 135 -5.64 20.28 -30.85
C LEU A 135 -5.20 20.61 -32.28
N MET A 136 -3.95 20.29 -32.66
CA MET A 136 -3.47 20.48 -34.04
C MET A 136 -4.16 19.52 -35.02
N MET A 137 -4.47 18.30 -34.62
CA MET A 137 -5.19 17.34 -35.47
C MET A 137 -6.65 17.79 -35.70
N LEU A 138 -7.32 18.36 -34.68
CA LEU A 138 -8.67 18.92 -34.83
C LEU A 138 -8.68 20.15 -35.75
N MET A 139 -7.68 21.03 -35.67
CA MET A 139 -7.58 22.19 -36.56
C MET A 139 -7.32 21.81 -38.02
N MET A 140 -6.54 20.77 -38.30
CA MET A 140 -6.35 20.29 -39.68
C MET A 140 -7.63 19.68 -40.28
N VAL A 141 -8.43 18.96 -39.49
CA VAL A 141 -9.71 18.39 -39.96
C VAL A 141 -10.73 19.51 -40.27
N VAL A 142 -10.79 20.56 -39.46
CA VAL A 142 -11.69 21.71 -39.71
C VAL A 142 -11.27 22.51 -40.95
N SER A 143 -9.98 22.69 -41.21
CA SER A 143 -9.49 23.32 -42.44
C SER A 143 -9.76 22.49 -43.70
N LEU A 144 -9.73 21.15 -43.63
CA LEU A 144 -10.09 20.30 -44.77
C LEU A 144 -11.60 20.34 -45.09
N MET A 145 -12.46 20.38 -44.07
CA MET A 145 -13.92 20.43 -44.29
C MET A 145 -14.43 21.81 -44.73
N GLY A 146 -13.78 22.90 -44.31
CA GLY A 146 -14.08 24.26 -44.79
C GLY A 146 -13.71 24.50 -46.27
N GLY A 147 -12.68 23.81 -46.78
CA GLY A 147 -12.28 23.90 -48.18
C GLY A 147 -13.25 23.24 -49.16
N ILE A 148 -13.90 22.14 -48.76
CA ILE A 148 -14.82 21.40 -49.63
C ILE A 148 -16.17 22.11 -49.75
N MET A 149 -16.66 22.78 -48.70
CA MET A 149 -17.94 23.51 -48.75
C MET A 149 -17.88 24.81 -49.58
N SER A 150 -16.69 25.41 -49.76
CA SER A 150 -16.54 26.64 -50.57
C SER A 150 -16.53 26.38 -52.08
N ALA A 151 -16.26 25.14 -52.52
CA ALA A 151 -16.25 24.76 -53.93
C ALA A 151 -17.63 24.39 -54.52
N MET A 152 -18.65 24.18 -53.68
CA MET A 152 -19.99 23.76 -54.12
C MET A 152 -20.99 24.92 -54.37
N LYS A 153 -20.64 26.17 -54.06
CA LYS A 153 -21.52 27.34 -54.26
C LYS A 153 -21.28 28.14 -55.55
N ARG A 154 -20.40 27.67 -56.43
CA ARG A 154 -20.19 28.27 -57.77
C ARG A 154 -20.60 27.30 -58.87
N LYS A 155 -21.89 27.11 -59.05
CA LYS A 155 -22.50 26.66 -60.32
C LYS A 155 -23.79 27.43 -60.53
#